data_AF-A0A168HNI4-F1
#
_entry.id   AF-A0A168HNI4-F1
#
_cell.length_a   1.000
_cell.length_b   1.000
_cell.length_c   1.000
_cell.angle_alpha   90.00
_cell.angle_beta   90.00
_cell.angle_gamma   90.00
#
_symmetry.space_group_name_H-M   'P 1'
#
loop_
_entity.id
_entity.type
_entity.pdbx_description
1 polymer ?
#
loop_
_entity_poly.entity_id
_entity_poly.type
_entity_poly.pdbx_seq_one_letter_code
_entity_poly.pdbx_strand_id
1 'polypeptide(L)'
;MADNKQQRFRFSEAPIWDLQRTYYEEQGMNAWNNDQVPQYITSNPMIATAYAEMIFGFLQDRAGKGYISEPVTILELGAGAGRLAFHVLHKLCELRDFAGIVLPPFRYVMTDLALKNVIGWKNHPALQSYIQQGLLDFARFDAVHDTEMNLVVSQITIRPGDLKQPLLIVANYFFDSIPQELIYVGGGKIFECDVLIESPDNSNLLNASEALEQMTLNYEHRRAPRYEAETYPYRDVIALYQQELEDSHILFPEVGLTCLERLNQLSQAGFLLLTADKGDHRLDNWKFAEPPELILHGSFSLTANYHAIQQVFEQKGAQTLFTTHHYKNINVGSIFMLEQPLSYANTRLAYRRCIERFGPDEFFSMKEWVDLQFETMGLHQILAFWRLGGYDAEFFIQSAKHISNLLPEASDEEMLDIQRGIHIMWSSYYVMEQRYDLALDAGLLLFEMDMYEDAKLFLEISVHADEDEPVPTVLYCLAICSYELGMEDEALEYTREALVLEPEHEEALELLKCFE
;
A
#
# COMPACT_ATOMS: atom_id res chain seq x y z
N MET A 1 -40.62 -26.88 -1.02
CA MET A 1 -39.92 -26.45 0.20
C MET A 1 -38.48 -26.84 -0.02
N ALA A 2 -37.67 -25.89 -0.50
CA ALA A 2 -36.24 -26.10 -0.64
C ALA A 2 -35.67 -26.14 0.79
N ASP A 3 -34.90 -27.18 1.07
CA ASP A 3 -34.28 -27.44 2.36
C ASP A 3 -33.06 -26.51 2.44
N ASN A 4 -33.24 -25.26 2.90
CA ASN A 4 -32.13 -24.35 3.16
C ASN A 4 -31.23 -25.01 4.23
N LYS A 5 -30.15 -25.66 3.81
CA LYS A 5 -29.18 -26.29 4.71
C LYS A 5 -28.35 -25.19 5.35
N GLN A 6 -28.82 -24.69 6.49
CA GLN A 6 -28.01 -23.88 7.39
C GLN A 6 -26.82 -24.72 7.87
N GLN A 7 -25.60 -24.28 7.57
CA GLN A 7 -24.36 -24.96 7.97
C GLN A 7 -23.66 -24.14 9.04
N ARG A 8 -23.10 -24.83 10.04
CA ARG A 8 -22.40 -24.24 11.18
C ARG A 8 -20.90 -24.43 11.02
N PHE A 9 -20.14 -23.35 11.11
CA PHE A 9 -18.68 -23.34 11.05
C PHE A 9 -18.10 -22.59 12.25
N ARG A 10 -16.87 -22.91 12.66
CA ARG A 10 -16.09 -21.98 13.50
C ARG A 10 -15.77 -20.76 12.63
N PHE A 11 -15.78 -19.55 13.19
CA PHE A 11 -15.57 -18.32 12.41
C PHE A 11 -14.29 -18.35 11.56
N SER A 12 -13.17 -18.84 12.11
CA SER A 12 -11.88 -18.96 11.40
C SER A 12 -11.84 -20.05 10.32
N GLU A 13 -12.80 -20.98 10.34
CA GLU A 13 -12.93 -22.11 9.41
C GLU A 13 -14.12 -21.92 8.44
N ALA A 14 -14.79 -20.77 8.50
CA ALA A 14 -15.94 -20.48 7.69
C ALA A 14 -15.55 -20.31 6.20
N PRO A 15 -16.38 -20.79 5.25
CA PRO A 15 -16.17 -20.65 3.80
C PRO A 15 -15.87 -19.24 3.30
N ILE A 16 -16.21 -18.19 4.06
CA ILE A 16 -15.89 -16.79 3.73
C ILE A 16 -14.38 -16.60 3.47
N TRP A 17 -13.51 -17.28 4.22
CA TRP A 17 -12.06 -17.15 4.07
C TRP A 17 -11.53 -17.78 2.78
N ASP A 18 -12.10 -18.91 2.38
CA ASP A 18 -11.76 -19.56 1.12
C ASP A 18 -12.28 -18.76 -0.08
N LEU A 19 -13.46 -18.14 0.03
CA LEU A 19 -13.99 -17.23 -0.98
C LEU A 19 -13.12 -15.99 -1.15
N GLN A 20 -12.68 -15.38 -0.04
CA GLN A 20 -11.73 -14.26 -0.08
C GLN A 20 -10.41 -14.65 -0.74
N ARG A 21 -9.85 -15.80 -0.37
CA ARG A 21 -8.64 -16.34 -1.01
C ARG A 21 -8.84 -16.52 -2.52
N THR A 22 -9.96 -17.12 -2.91
CA THR A 22 -10.31 -17.37 -4.31
C THR A 22 -10.42 -16.05 -5.09
N TYR A 23 -11.10 -15.04 -4.52
CA TYR A 23 -11.22 -13.73 -5.12
C TYR A 23 -9.86 -13.12 -5.47
N TYR A 24 -8.91 -13.07 -4.53
CA TYR A 24 -7.57 -12.51 -4.81
C TYR A 24 -6.76 -13.35 -5.80
N GLU A 25 -6.83 -14.69 -5.73
CA GLU A 25 -6.15 -15.57 -6.69
C GLU A 25 -6.72 -15.43 -8.11
N GLU A 26 -8.02 -15.20 -8.24
CA GLU A 26 -8.71 -14.98 -9.52
C GLU A 26 -8.43 -13.59 -10.09
N GLN A 27 -8.58 -12.53 -9.30
CA GLN A 27 -8.43 -11.15 -9.78
C GLN A 27 -6.96 -10.77 -10.00
N GLY A 28 -6.05 -11.21 -9.13
CA GLY A 28 -4.66 -10.72 -9.12
C GLY A 28 -4.63 -9.19 -9.00
N MET A 29 -3.80 -8.52 -9.81
CA MET A 29 -3.63 -7.06 -9.77
C MET A 29 -4.92 -6.30 -10.12
N ASN A 30 -5.89 -6.95 -10.78
CA ASN A 30 -7.19 -6.34 -11.09
C ASN A 30 -8.06 -6.10 -9.85
N ALA A 31 -7.75 -6.74 -8.71
CA ALA A 31 -8.50 -6.54 -7.47
C ALA A 31 -8.50 -5.08 -6.99
N TRP A 32 -7.54 -4.29 -7.44
CA TRP A 32 -7.34 -2.89 -7.07
C TRP A 32 -7.80 -1.90 -8.15
N ASN A 33 -8.38 -2.38 -9.26
CA ASN A 33 -8.93 -1.50 -10.30
C ASN A 33 -10.22 -0.84 -9.80
N ASN A 34 -10.45 0.41 -10.21
CA ASN A 34 -11.62 1.22 -9.87
C ASN A 34 -11.90 1.29 -8.35
N ASP A 35 -10.84 1.28 -7.54
CA ASP A 35 -10.91 1.30 -6.07
C ASP A 35 -11.79 0.18 -5.48
N GLN A 36 -11.92 -0.96 -6.17
CA GLN A 36 -12.67 -2.09 -5.66
C GLN A 36 -12.10 -2.56 -4.31
N VAL A 37 -10.77 -2.66 -4.17
CA VAL A 37 -10.13 -2.83 -2.86
C VAL A 37 -9.44 -1.50 -2.49
N PRO A 38 -9.88 -0.82 -1.40
CA PRO A 38 -9.26 0.42 -0.97
C PRO A 38 -7.77 0.24 -0.66
N GLN A 39 -6.92 1.08 -1.24
CA GLN A 39 -5.46 0.97 -1.12
C GLN A 39 -4.73 2.29 -0.92
N TYR A 40 -5.35 3.43 -1.23
CA TYR A 40 -4.64 4.71 -1.30
C TYR A 40 -3.89 5.05 0.00
N ILE A 41 -4.58 4.98 1.14
CA ILE A 41 -4.03 5.40 2.43
C ILE A 41 -2.78 4.58 2.84
N THR A 42 -2.66 3.34 2.35
CA THR A 42 -1.53 2.45 2.61
C THR A 42 -0.52 2.35 1.46
N SER A 43 -0.77 3.01 0.32
CA SER A 43 -0.01 2.85 -0.94
C SER A 43 0.28 4.18 -1.66
N ASN A 44 0.59 5.24 -0.91
CA ASN A 44 0.94 6.56 -1.46
C ASN A 44 2.37 7.01 -1.05
N PRO A 45 2.94 8.06 -1.66
CA PRO A 45 4.30 8.51 -1.35
C PRO A 45 4.51 8.96 0.10
N MET A 46 3.47 9.42 0.80
CA MET A 46 3.54 9.87 2.19
C MET A 46 3.88 8.69 3.11
N ILE A 47 3.08 7.62 3.11
CA ILE A 47 3.35 6.44 3.96
C ILE A 47 4.63 5.73 3.53
N ALA A 48 4.90 5.67 2.23
CA ALA A 48 6.14 5.10 1.71
C ALA A 48 7.38 5.87 2.20
N THR A 49 7.31 7.20 2.28
CA THR A 49 8.38 8.03 2.84
C THR A 49 8.55 7.78 4.33
N ALA A 50 7.46 7.64 5.09
CA ALA A 50 7.53 7.30 6.51
C ALA A 50 8.23 5.94 6.72
N TYR A 51 7.88 4.93 5.92
CA TYR A 51 8.52 3.62 5.98
C TYR A 51 9.98 3.65 5.53
N ALA A 52 10.31 4.37 4.46
CA ALA A 52 11.68 4.54 4.00
C ALA A 52 12.57 5.21 5.06
N GLU A 53 12.08 6.24 5.75
CA GLU A 53 12.78 6.88 6.88
C GLU A 53 13.02 5.92 8.04
N MET A 54 12.03 5.09 8.39
CA MET A 54 12.16 4.08 9.44
C MET A 54 13.13 2.97 9.07
N ILE A 55 13.04 2.46 7.84
CA ILE A 55 13.97 1.45 7.29
C ILE A 55 15.38 2.03 7.26
N PHE A 56 15.56 3.25 6.75
CA PHE A 56 16.85 3.93 6.73
C PHE A 56 17.44 4.09 8.14
N GLY A 57 16.63 4.54 9.11
CA GLY A 57 17.03 4.59 10.51
C GLY A 57 17.42 3.23 11.07
N PHE A 58 16.71 2.16 10.68
CA PHE A 58 17.07 0.80 11.05
C PHE A 58 18.42 0.38 10.47
N LEU A 59 18.69 0.65 9.20
CA LEU A 59 19.98 0.38 8.57
C LEU A 59 21.11 1.15 9.28
N GLN A 60 20.88 2.40 9.68
CA GLN A 60 21.84 3.20 10.47
C GLN A 60 22.12 2.56 11.83
N ASP A 61 21.08 2.08 12.53
CA ASP A 61 21.22 1.41 13.81
C ASP A 61 22.00 0.08 13.68
N ARG A 62 21.77 -0.68 12.60
CA ARG A 62 22.53 -1.91 12.29
C ARG A 62 24.00 -1.60 11.98
N ALA A 63 24.25 -0.56 11.17
CA ALA A 63 25.61 -0.10 10.86
C ALA A 63 26.36 0.37 12.11
N GLY A 64 25.70 1.13 13.00
CA GLY A 64 26.27 1.59 14.27
C GLY A 64 26.64 0.44 15.23
N LYS A 65 25.99 -0.73 15.08
CA LYS A 65 26.33 -1.98 15.77
C LYS A 65 27.39 -2.83 15.05
N GLY A 66 27.93 -2.36 13.92
CA GLY A 66 28.96 -3.04 13.14
C GLY A 66 28.44 -4.06 12.11
N TYR A 67 27.13 -4.20 11.93
CA TYR A 67 26.55 -5.14 10.98
C TYR A 67 26.38 -4.50 9.60
N ILE A 68 27.46 -4.51 8.80
CA ILE A 68 27.53 -3.78 7.50
C ILE A 68 27.68 -4.68 6.27
N SER A 69 27.90 -5.99 6.44
CA SER A 69 28.23 -6.87 5.30
C SER A 69 27.06 -7.70 4.80
N GLU A 70 26.28 -8.26 5.73
CA GLU A 70 25.14 -9.13 5.40
C GLU A 70 23.91 -8.28 5.06
N PRO A 71 23.14 -8.64 4.03
CA PRO A 71 21.97 -7.88 3.62
C PRO A 71 20.85 -7.97 4.66
N VAL A 72 20.21 -6.83 4.94
CA VAL A 72 18.92 -6.81 5.64
C VAL A 72 17.83 -7.21 4.65
N THR A 73 17.05 -8.26 4.96
CA THR A 73 15.88 -8.61 4.16
C THR A 73 14.68 -7.81 4.66
N ILE A 74 14.06 -7.06 3.76
CA ILE A 74 12.80 -6.33 3.96
C ILE A 74 11.71 -7.14 3.25
N LEU A 75 10.76 -7.66 4.00
CA LEU A 75 9.69 -8.53 3.52
C LEU A 75 8.36 -7.79 3.58
N GLU A 76 7.71 -7.57 2.45
CA GLU A 76 6.36 -7.05 2.40
C GLU A 76 5.35 -8.21 2.24
N LEU A 77 4.45 -8.33 3.20
CA LEU A 77 3.37 -9.31 3.21
C LEU A 77 2.13 -8.72 2.53
N GLY A 78 1.61 -9.41 1.52
CA GLY A 78 0.43 -8.95 0.78
C GLY A 78 0.68 -7.65 0.04
N ALA A 79 1.74 -7.58 -0.78
CA ALA A 79 2.15 -6.34 -1.45
C ALA A 79 1.16 -5.83 -2.51
N GLY A 80 0.10 -6.59 -2.79
CA GLY A 80 -1.05 -6.18 -3.59
C GLY A 80 -0.70 -5.73 -5.02
N ALA A 81 -1.03 -4.49 -5.36
CA ALA A 81 -0.66 -3.93 -6.67
C ALA A 81 0.86 -3.68 -6.82
N GLY A 82 1.62 -3.66 -5.72
CA GLY A 82 3.05 -3.39 -5.69
C GLY A 82 3.46 -1.92 -5.60
N ARG A 83 2.47 -1.01 -5.54
CA ARG A 83 2.66 0.44 -5.53
C ARG A 83 3.43 0.92 -4.29
N LEU A 84 3.12 0.40 -3.09
CA LEU A 84 3.84 0.74 -1.87
C LEU A 84 5.33 0.35 -1.97
N ALA A 85 5.62 -0.89 -2.34
CA ALA A 85 6.98 -1.40 -2.49
C ALA A 85 7.83 -0.51 -3.40
N PHE A 86 7.27 -0.10 -4.54
CA PHE A 86 7.94 0.80 -5.48
C PHE A 86 8.26 2.17 -4.84
N HIS A 87 7.29 2.81 -4.20
CA HIS A 87 7.51 4.10 -3.55
C HIS A 87 8.54 3.99 -2.40
N VAL A 88 8.49 2.92 -1.61
CA VAL A 88 9.46 2.68 -0.52
C VAL A 88 10.86 2.46 -1.08
N LEU A 89 11.01 1.62 -2.13
CA LEU A 89 12.29 1.38 -2.79
C LEU A 89 12.88 2.66 -3.35
N HIS A 90 12.08 3.44 -4.07
CA HIS A 90 12.48 4.72 -4.65
C HIS A 90 12.99 5.66 -3.56
N LYS A 91 12.17 5.89 -2.52
CA LYS A 91 12.53 6.83 -1.46
C LYS A 91 13.70 6.36 -0.59
N LEU A 92 13.79 5.05 -0.32
CA LEU A 92 14.89 4.48 0.45
C LEU A 92 16.23 4.59 -0.31
N CYS A 93 16.22 4.38 -1.63
CA CYS A 93 17.41 4.60 -2.46
C CYS A 93 17.81 6.08 -2.45
N GLU A 94 16.87 7.00 -2.61
CA GLU A 94 17.13 8.44 -2.52
C GLU A 94 17.77 8.82 -1.17
N LEU A 95 17.22 8.36 -0.05
CA LEU A 95 17.77 8.62 1.30
C LEU A 95 19.18 8.03 1.47
N ARG A 96 19.40 6.79 1.01
CA ARG A 96 20.71 6.12 1.04
C ARG A 96 21.75 6.93 0.26
N ASP A 97 21.41 7.29 -0.97
CA ASP A 97 22.33 7.94 -1.91
C ASP A 97 22.61 9.38 -1.48
N PHE A 98 21.60 10.10 -0.97
CA PHE A 98 21.76 11.43 -0.39
C PHE A 98 22.65 11.42 0.85
N ALA A 99 22.47 10.46 1.76
CA ALA A 99 23.24 10.39 2.99
C ALA A 99 24.71 10.02 2.75
N GLY A 100 25.00 9.18 1.75
CA GLY A 100 26.37 8.82 1.38
C GLY A 100 27.17 8.13 2.49
N ILE A 101 26.50 7.47 3.44
CA ILE A 101 27.11 6.76 4.57
C ILE A 101 27.15 5.24 4.34
N VAL A 102 28.06 4.55 5.03
CA VAL A 102 28.12 3.09 5.00
C VAL A 102 26.94 2.51 5.75
N LEU A 103 26.10 1.75 5.04
CA LEU A 103 24.98 0.99 5.56
C LEU A 103 25.15 -0.49 5.18
N PRO A 104 24.54 -1.44 5.91
CA PRO A 104 24.38 -2.78 5.37
C PRO A 104 23.63 -2.73 4.03
N PRO A 105 23.96 -3.62 3.08
CA PRO A 105 23.11 -3.86 1.93
C PRO A 105 21.68 -4.23 2.36
N PHE A 106 20.71 -4.06 1.48
CA PHE A 106 19.36 -4.53 1.71
C PHE A 106 18.82 -5.25 0.47
N ARG A 107 17.82 -6.08 0.69
CA ARG A 107 16.98 -6.67 -0.35
C ARG A 107 15.53 -6.57 0.08
N TYR A 108 14.71 -6.00 -0.78
CA TYR A 108 13.27 -5.95 -0.64
C TYR A 108 12.66 -7.19 -1.29
N VAL A 109 11.73 -7.85 -0.61
CA VAL A 109 11.03 -9.04 -1.07
C VAL A 109 9.54 -8.77 -0.98
N MET A 110 8.89 -8.63 -2.12
CA MET A 110 7.44 -8.50 -2.18
C MET A 110 6.81 -9.90 -2.19
N THR A 111 5.80 -10.10 -1.36
CA THR A 111 5.09 -11.38 -1.30
C THR A 111 3.58 -11.22 -1.41
N ASP A 112 2.97 -12.21 -2.04
CA ASP A 112 1.52 -12.36 -2.11
C ASP A 112 1.15 -13.85 -2.07
N LEU A 113 -0.09 -14.13 -1.73
CA LEU A 113 -0.67 -15.45 -1.94
C LEU A 113 -0.98 -15.70 -3.42
N ALA A 114 -1.46 -14.67 -4.12
CA ALA A 114 -1.86 -14.73 -5.52
C ALA A 114 -0.62 -14.75 -6.43
N LEU A 115 -0.38 -15.90 -7.08
CA LEU A 115 0.76 -16.06 -7.99
C LEU A 115 0.69 -15.09 -9.20
N LYS A 116 -0.52 -14.67 -9.60
CA LYS A 116 -0.72 -13.66 -10.65
C LYS A 116 -0.05 -12.33 -10.31
N ASN A 117 -0.10 -11.89 -9.05
CA ASN A 117 0.56 -10.66 -8.59
C ASN A 117 2.09 -10.79 -8.73
N VAL A 118 2.65 -11.90 -8.26
CA VAL A 118 4.08 -12.20 -8.35
C VAL A 118 4.58 -12.17 -9.80
N ILE A 119 3.79 -12.73 -10.73
CA ILE A 119 4.13 -12.69 -12.17
C ILE A 119 4.00 -11.27 -12.73
N GLY A 120 2.95 -10.54 -12.34
CA GLY A 120 2.72 -9.16 -12.74
C GLY A 120 3.89 -8.25 -12.36
N TRP A 121 4.28 -8.23 -11.08
CA TRP A 121 5.39 -7.43 -10.58
C TRP A 121 6.71 -7.76 -11.26
N LYS A 122 6.98 -9.06 -11.49
CA LYS A 122 8.21 -9.50 -12.17
C LYS A 122 8.35 -8.89 -13.57
N ASN A 123 7.24 -8.64 -14.25
CA ASN A 123 7.24 -8.06 -15.59
C ASN A 123 7.00 -6.54 -15.59
N HIS A 124 6.70 -5.95 -14.43
CA HIS A 124 6.34 -4.54 -14.33
C HIS A 124 7.54 -3.63 -14.69
N PRO A 125 7.40 -2.68 -15.64
CA PRO A 125 8.51 -1.84 -16.09
C PRO A 125 9.19 -1.05 -14.97
N ALA A 126 8.41 -0.45 -14.06
CA ALA A 126 8.92 0.36 -12.95
C ALA A 126 9.78 -0.44 -11.96
N LEU A 127 9.65 -1.77 -11.93
CA LEU A 127 10.38 -2.64 -11.00
C LEU A 127 11.68 -3.21 -11.60
N GLN A 128 11.84 -3.15 -12.94
CA GLN A 128 12.96 -3.80 -13.63
C GLN A 128 14.34 -3.32 -13.18
N SER A 129 14.49 -2.01 -12.95
CA SER A 129 15.77 -1.45 -12.49
C SER A 129 16.19 -2.01 -11.12
N TYR A 130 15.25 -2.15 -10.18
CA TYR A 130 15.54 -2.70 -8.86
C TYR A 130 15.83 -4.20 -8.88
N ILE A 131 15.16 -4.95 -9.77
CA ILE A 131 15.44 -6.37 -10.02
C ILE A 131 16.88 -6.53 -10.54
N GLN A 132 17.27 -5.75 -11.55
CA GLN A 132 18.61 -5.82 -12.16
C GLN A 132 19.72 -5.44 -11.18
N GLN A 133 19.46 -4.48 -10.29
CA GLN A 133 20.38 -4.09 -9.22
C GLN A 133 20.47 -5.11 -8.07
N GLY A 134 19.62 -6.15 -8.06
CA GLY A 134 19.54 -7.13 -6.97
C GLY A 134 18.90 -6.59 -5.69
N LEU A 135 18.22 -5.44 -5.76
CA LEU A 135 17.54 -4.80 -4.63
C LEU A 135 16.13 -5.36 -4.40
N LEU A 136 15.51 -5.95 -5.43
CA LEU A 136 14.14 -6.46 -5.39
C LEU A 136 14.07 -7.93 -5.79
N ASP A 137 13.33 -8.71 -5.01
CA ASP A 137 12.97 -10.09 -5.29
C ASP A 137 11.48 -10.33 -4.94
N PHE A 138 10.96 -11.49 -5.30
CA PHE A 138 9.55 -11.85 -5.11
C PHE A 138 9.41 -13.24 -4.54
N ALA A 139 8.34 -13.50 -3.81
CA ALA A 139 7.94 -14.86 -3.46
C ALA A 139 6.42 -14.99 -3.36
N ARG A 140 5.89 -16.17 -3.69
CA ARG A 140 4.56 -16.54 -3.21
C ARG A 140 4.69 -16.94 -1.73
N PHE A 141 3.81 -16.44 -0.88
CA PHE A 141 3.82 -16.76 0.55
C PHE A 141 2.39 -16.92 1.10
N ASP A 142 2.11 -18.08 1.69
CA ASP A 142 0.87 -18.35 2.42
C ASP A 142 1.05 -18.09 3.92
N ALA A 143 0.42 -17.01 4.39
CA ALA A 143 0.43 -16.58 5.78
C ALA A 143 -0.09 -17.62 6.78
N VAL A 144 -0.82 -18.64 6.32
CA VAL A 144 -1.35 -19.70 7.18
C VAL A 144 -0.35 -20.84 7.34
N HIS A 145 0.33 -21.23 6.27
CA HIS A 145 1.04 -22.51 6.21
C HIS A 145 2.55 -22.40 6.03
N ASP A 146 3.04 -21.38 5.34
CA ASP A 146 4.44 -21.36 4.90
C ASP A 146 5.40 -21.07 6.07
N THR A 147 6.54 -21.77 6.04
CA THR A 147 7.63 -21.72 7.04
C THR A 147 8.97 -21.34 6.43
N GLU A 148 9.06 -21.32 5.09
CA GLU A 148 10.22 -20.94 4.31
C GLU A 148 9.77 -20.08 3.13
N MET A 149 10.70 -19.37 2.52
CA MET A 149 10.40 -18.42 1.44
C MET A 149 11.24 -18.73 0.21
N ASN A 150 10.58 -19.02 -0.91
CA ASN A 150 11.21 -19.39 -2.17
C ASN A 150 11.27 -18.18 -3.09
N LEU A 151 12.45 -17.57 -3.20
CA LEU A 151 12.66 -16.34 -3.97
C LEU A 151 12.71 -16.62 -5.47
N VAL A 152 11.97 -15.83 -6.24
CA VAL A 152 11.70 -16.07 -7.67
C VAL A 152 12.82 -15.55 -8.57
N VAL A 153 13.45 -14.42 -8.25
CA VAL A 153 14.53 -13.84 -9.07
C VAL A 153 15.84 -14.51 -8.72
N SER A 154 16.22 -14.50 -7.44
CA SER A 154 17.50 -15.06 -6.99
C SER A 154 17.53 -16.58 -6.94
N GLN A 155 16.39 -17.26 -6.97
CA GLN A 155 16.27 -18.72 -6.83
C GLN A 155 16.88 -19.25 -5.52
N ILE A 156 16.79 -18.43 -4.46
CA ILE A 156 17.24 -18.76 -3.11
C ILE A 156 16.02 -19.14 -2.25
N THR A 157 16.12 -20.22 -1.49
CA THR A 157 15.17 -20.52 -0.41
C THR A 157 15.70 -19.98 0.91
N ILE A 158 14.95 -19.11 1.58
CA ILE A 158 15.23 -18.64 2.94
C ILE A 158 14.50 -19.59 3.91
N ARG A 159 15.26 -20.31 4.73
CA ARG A 159 14.77 -21.24 5.74
C ARG A 159 14.95 -20.69 7.16
N PRO A 160 14.33 -21.31 8.17
CA PRO A 160 14.56 -20.96 9.56
C PRO A 160 16.05 -20.89 9.91
N GLY A 161 16.49 -19.75 10.43
CA GLY A 161 17.86 -19.46 10.83
C GLY A 161 18.81 -19.04 9.71
N ASP A 162 18.37 -18.92 8.46
CA ASP A 162 19.25 -18.54 7.35
C ASP A 162 19.66 -17.05 7.40
N LEU A 163 18.80 -16.17 7.92
CA LEU A 163 19.08 -14.73 7.99
C LEU A 163 19.91 -14.40 9.24
N LYS A 164 21.08 -13.80 9.04
CA LYS A 164 21.96 -13.31 10.13
C LYS A 164 21.58 -11.93 10.63
N GLN A 165 20.96 -11.12 9.78
CA GLN A 165 20.39 -9.82 10.12
C GLN A 165 18.92 -10.00 10.53
N PRO A 166 18.34 -9.08 11.33
CA PRO A 166 16.92 -9.13 11.62
C PRO A 166 16.10 -9.02 10.33
N LEU A 167 14.97 -9.73 10.31
CA LEU A 167 13.98 -9.60 9.25
C LEU A 167 13.18 -8.31 9.48
N LEU A 168 13.14 -7.41 8.50
CA LEU A 168 12.23 -6.28 8.54
C LEU A 168 10.96 -6.67 7.79
N ILE A 169 9.79 -6.60 8.44
CA ILE A 169 8.51 -7.02 7.90
C ILE A 169 7.65 -5.77 7.70
N VAL A 170 7.00 -5.66 6.54
CA VAL A 170 5.98 -4.66 6.23
C VAL A 170 4.66 -5.42 6.03
N ALA A 171 3.60 -5.01 6.71
CA ALA A 171 2.28 -5.64 6.65
C ALA A 171 1.18 -4.57 6.69
N ASN A 172 0.75 -4.10 5.53
CA ASN A 172 -0.33 -3.12 5.41
C ASN A 172 -1.60 -3.80 4.91
N TYR A 173 -2.77 -3.52 5.50
CA TYR A 173 -4.04 -4.21 5.19
C TYR A 173 -3.87 -5.72 5.05
N PHE A 174 -3.15 -6.29 6.02
CA PHE A 174 -2.75 -7.69 6.01
C PHE A 174 -3.46 -8.44 7.14
N PHE A 175 -3.45 -7.87 8.35
CA PHE A 175 -4.05 -8.54 9.51
C PHE A 175 -5.58 -8.42 9.51
N ASP A 176 -6.15 -7.44 8.81
CA ASP A 176 -7.59 -7.31 8.58
C ASP A 176 -8.15 -8.28 7.53
N SER A 177 -7.31 -8.83 6.66
CA SER A 177 -7.70 -9.69 5.53
C SER A 177 -7.31 -11.16 5.65
N ILE A 178 -6.73 -11.60 6.77
CA ILE A 178 -6.42 -13.02 7.05
C ILE A 178 -7.34 -13.61 8.12
N PRO A 179 -7.48 -14.96 8.20
CA PRO A 179 -8.38 -15.57 9.17
C PRO A 179 -8.08 -15.19 10.62
N GLN A 180 -9.13 -14.84 11.35
CA GLN A 180 -9.08 -14.51 12.77
C GLN A 180 -10.04 -15.43 13.54
N GLU A 181 -9.77 -15.65 14.83
CA GLU A 181 -10.73 -16.28 15.72
C GLU A 181 -11.75 -15.24 16.18
N LEU A 182 -13.04 -15.58 16.28
CA LEU A 182 -14.04 -14.71 16.87
C LEU A 182 -14.38 -15.22 18.27
N ILE A 183 -13.94 -14.47 19.28
CA ILE A 183 -14.11 -14.78 20.70
C ILE A 183 -15.15 -13.85 21.28
N TYR A 184 -16.08 -14.39 22.08
CA TYR A 184 -16.99 -13.59 22.89
C TYR A 184 -16.63 -13.74 24.37
N VAL A 185 -16.53 -12.61 25.07
CA VAL A 185 -16.29 -12.55 26.52
C VAL A 185 -17.57 -12.12 27.21
N GLY A 186 -18.10 -12.95 28.11
CA GLY A 186 -19.31 -12.63 28.87
C GLY A 186 -19.48 -13.49 30.12
N GLY A 187 -20.00 -12.91 31.20
CA GLY A 187 -20.16 -13.58 32.48
C GLY A 187 -18.85 -14.12 33.05
N GLY A 188 -17.73 -13.42 32.81
CA GLY A 188 -16.38 -13.85 33.18
C GLY A 188 -15.94 -15.16 32.51
N LYS A 189 -16.46 -15.50 31.33
CA LYS A 189 -16.15 -16.73 30.58
C LYS A 189 -15.83 -16.39 29.12
N ILE A 190 -15.04 -17.28 28.50
CA ILE A 190 -14.62 -17.21 27.11
C ILE A 190 -15.45 -18.13 26.22
N PHE A 191 -16.02 -17.58 25.17
CA PHE A 191 -16.79 -18.30 24.17
C PHE A 191 -16.12 -18.14 22.81
N GLU A 192 -16.29 -19.14 21.96
CA GLU A 192 -16.01 -19.05 20.54
C GLU A 192 -17.33 -18.78 19.82
N CYS A 193 -17.30 -17.93 18.82
CA CYS A 193 -18.45 -17.63 17.99
C CYS A 193 -18.41 -18.53 16.76
N ASP A 194 -19.39 -19.44 16.68
CA ASP A 194 -19.64 -20.19 15.47
C ASP A 194 -20.54 -19.36 14.54
N VAL A 195 -20.34 -19.49 13.23
CA VAL A 195 -21.10 -18.82 12.18
C VAL A 195 -22.05 -19.80 11.54
N LEU A 196 -23.33 -19.45 11.53
CA LEU A 196 -24.34 -20.13 10.74
C LEU A 196 -24.43 -19.43 9.39
N ILE A 197 -24.08 -20.16 8.34
CA ILE A 197 -24.16 -19.68 6.96
C ILE A 197 -25.37 -20.30 6.29
N GLU A 198 -26.18 -19.43 5.72
CA GLU A 198 -27.23 -19.80 4.77
C GLU A 198 -26.68 -19.56 3.37
N SER A 199 -26.44 -20.64 2.62
CA SER A 199 -25.95 -20.53 1.24
C SER A 199 -27.11 -20.34 0.27
N PRO A 200 -27.00 -19.46 -0.74
CA PRO A 200 -28.03 -19.31 -1.76
C PRO A 200 -28.16 -20.59 -2.61
N ASP A 201 -29.39 -20.93 -3.02
CA ASP A 201 -29.74 -22.12 -3.81
C ASP A 201 -28.96 -22.23 -5.14
N ASN A 202 -28.38 -21.12 -5.63
CA ASN A 202 -27.61 -21.01 -6.88
C ASN A 202 -26.10 -20.83 -6.69
N SER A 203 -25.53 -21.15 -5.51
CA SER A 203 -24.11 -20.93 -5.18
C SER A 203 -23.09 -21.43 -6.23
N ASN A 204 -23.40 -22.48 -7.00
CA ASN A 204 -22.51 -22.99 -8.07
C ASN A 204 -22.45 -22.11 -9.34
N LEU A 205 -23.26 -21.05 -9.44
CA LEU A 205 -23.31 -20.13 -10.60
C LEU A 205 -22.73 -18.75 -10.29
N LEU A 206 -22.36 -18.48 -9.04
CA LEU A 206 -21.88 -17.20 -8.56
C LEU A 206 -20.35 -17.18 -8.56
N ASN A 207 -19.75 -16.02 -8.88
CA ASN A 207 -18.33 -15.80 -8.61
C ASN A 207 -18.09 -15.57 -7.10
N ALA A 208 -16.83 -15.56 -6.67
CA ALA A 208 -16.49 -15.48 -5.25
C ALA A 208 -17.05 -14.23 -4.54
N SER A 209 -17.01 -13.06 -5.21
CA SER A 209 -17.56 -11.81 -4.67
C SER A 209 -19.07 -11.87 -4.52
N GLU A 210 -19.78 -12.33 -5.55
CA GLU A 210 -21.24 -12.47 -5.54
C GLU A 210 -21.71 -13.47 -4.47
N ALA A 211 -20.94 -14.53 -4.23
CA ALA A 211 -21.22 -15.50 -3.19
C ALA A 211 -21.08 -14.89 -1.79
N LEU A 212 -20.04 -14.07 -1.56
CA LEU A 212 -19.83 -13.35 -0.30
C LEU A 212 -20.97 -12.35 -0.01
N GLU A 213 -21.41 -11.59 -1.01
CA GLU A 213 -22.50 -10.60 -0.87
C GLU A 213 -23.85 -11.22 -0.49
N GLN A 214 -24.06 -12.48 -0.85
CA GLN A 214 -25.32 -13.19 -0.56
C GLN A 214 -25.28 -13.99 0.74
N MET A 215 -24.14 -14.03 1.46
CA MET A 215 -24.04 -14.72 2.74
C MET A 215 -24.60 -13.88 3.88
N THR A 216 -25.46 -14.50 4.69
CA THR A 216 -25.88 -13.95 5.98
C THR A 216 -25.15 -14.68 7.10
N LEU A 217 -24.48 -13.95 7.98
CA LEU A 217 -23.77 -14.51 9.13
C LEU A 217 -24.62 -14.37 10.39
N ASN A 218 -24.98 -15.49 11.01
CA ASN A 218 -25.55 -15.49 12.36
C ASN A 218 -24.54 -16.10 13.33
N TYR A 219 -24.34 -15.45 14.48
CA TYR A 219 -23.35 -15.84 15.46
C TYR A 219 -23.97 -16.61 16.62
N GLU A 220 -23.43 -17.80 16.91
CA GLU A 220 -23.78 -18.57 18.10
C GLU A 220 -22.57 -18.73 19.02
N HIS A 221 -22.76 -18.48 20.31
CA HIS A 221 -21.69 -18.60 21.30
C HIS A 221 -21.60 -20.03 21.86
N ARG A 222 -20.40 -20.61 21.78
CA ARG A 222 -20.08 -21.91 22.37
C ARG A 222 -18.95 -21.74 23.38
N ARG A 223 -19.11 -22.29 24.59
CA ARG A 223 -18.04 -22.21 25.61
C ARG A 223 -16.75 -22.81 25.05
N ALA A 224 -15.65 -22.10 25.18
CA ALA A 224 -14.36 -22.48 24.60
C ALA A 224 -13.24 -22.52 25.67
N PRO A 225 -13.20 -23.57 26.52
CA PRO A 225 -12.18 -23.70 27.57
C PRO A 225 -10.74 -23.82 27.04
N ARG A 226 -10.58 -24.13 25.75
CA ARG A 226 -9.26 -24.27 25.11
C ARG A 226 -8.39 -23.01 25.27
N TYR A 227 -9.00 -21.84 25.21
CA TYR A 227 -8.30 -20.55 25.29
C TYR A 227 -7.81 -20.23 26.71
N GLU A 228 -8.40 -20.86 27.73
CA GLU A 228 -8.02 -20.68 29.14
C GLU A 228 -7.02 -21.74 29.61
N ALA A 229 -6.76 -22.77 28.79
CA ALA A 229 -5.87 -23.87 29.12
C ALA A 229 -4.42 -23.39 29.23
N GLU A 230 -3.67 -23.93 30.18
CA GLU A 230 -2.25 -23.59 30.39
C GLU A 230 -1.36 -23.85 29.17
N THR A 231 -1.79 -24.74 28.29
CA THR A 231 -1.10 -25.08 27.05
C THR A 231 -1.37 -24.12 25.90
N TYR A 232 -2.35 -23.21 26.02
CA TYR A 232 -2.66 -22.26 24.96
C TYR A 232 -1.61 -21.15 24.92
N PRO A 233 -0.89 -20.93 23.79
CA PRO A 233 0.26 -20.03 23.74
C PRO A 233 -0.04 -18.58 24.11
N TYR A 234 -1.30 -18.16 23.93
CA TYR A 234 -1.73 -16.77 24.14
C TYR A 234 -2.69 -16.62 25.34
N ARG A 235 -2.70 -17.60 26.25
CA ARG A 235 -3.57 -17.65 27.43
C ARG A 235 -3.55 -16.36 28.25
N ASP A 236 -2.38 -15.74 28.41
CA ASP A 236 -2.26 -14.54 29.26
C ASP A 236 -3.04 -13.34 28.70
N VAL A 237 -3.07 -13.19 27.37
CA VAL A 237 -3.89 -12.15 26.72
C VAL A 237 -5.38 -12.50 26.82
N ILE A 238 -5.74 -13.78 26.68
CA ILE A 238 -7.12 -14.23 26.90
C ILE A 238 -7.56 -13.98 28.34
N ALA A 239 -6.70 -14.22 29.33
CA ALA A 239 -6.98 -13.96 30.73
C ALA A 239 -7.16 -12.47 31.02
N LEU A 240 -6.36 -11.61 30.39
CA LEU A 240 -6.55 -10.15 30.44
C LEU A 240 -7.93 -9.75 29.88
N TYR A 241 -8.31 -10.28 28.71
CA TYR A 241 -9.64 -10.01 28.15
C TYR A 241 -10.77 -10.54 29.03
N GLN A 242 -10.62 -11.74 29.61
CA GLN A 242 -11.59 -12.30 30.55
C GLN A 242 -11.80 -11.42 31.79
N GLN A 243 -10.76 -10.70 32.21
CA GLN A 243 -10.79 -9.83 33.40
C GLN A 243 -11.36 -8.45 33.09
N GLU A 244 -10.97 -7.85 31.96
CA GLU A 244 -11.20 -6.43 31.67
C GLU A 244 -12.37 -6.17 30.73
N LEU A 245 -12.86 -7.20 30.03
CA LEU A 245 -13.96 -7.11 29.06
C LEU A 245 -15.17 -7.90 29.54
N GLU A 246 -16.35 -7.39 29.18
CA GLU A 246 -17.65 -8.02 29.41
C GLU A 246 -18.54 -7.69 28.21
N ASP A 247 -19.41 -8.62 27.83
CA ASP A 247 -20.30 -8.49 26.67
C ASP A 247 -19.58 -7.99 25.40
N SER A 248 -18.40 -8.55 25.11
CA SER A 248 -17.49 -8.04 24.08
C SER A 248 -17.11 -9.12 23.07
N HIS A 249 -17.15 -8.80 21.78
CA HIS A 249 -16.64 -9.63 20.69
C HIS A 249 -15.22 -9.20 20.29
N ILE A 250 -14.31 -10.16 20.24
CA ILE A 250 -12.89 -9.96 20.00
C ILE A 250 -12.49 -10.77 18.78
N LEU A 251 -11.95 -10.09 17.78
CA LEU A 251 -11.25 -10.71 16.67
C LEU A 251 -9.83 -11.03 17.17
N PHE A 252 -9.56 -12.29 17.51
CA PHE A 252 -8.27 -12.70 18.05
C PHE A 252 -7.34 -13.19 16.91
N PRO A 253 -6.15 -12.59 16.74
CA PRO A 253 -5.35 -12.75 15.53
C PRO A 253 -4.41 -13.98 15.62
N GLU A 254 -4.95 -15.16 15.93
CA GLU A 254 -4.15 -16.38 16.13
C GLU A 254 -3.28 -16.74 14.90
N VAL A 255 -3.84 -16.61 13.69
CA VAL A 255 -3.10 -16.84 12.43
C VAL A 255 -1.99 -15.81 12.23
N GLY A 256 -2.29 -14.52 12.42
CA GLY A 256 -1.32 -13.44 12.29
C GLY A 256 -0.15 -13.57 13.27
N LEU A 257 -0.45 -13.87 14.54
CA LEU A 257 0.56 -14.14 15.57
C LEU A 257 1.45 -15.32 15.20
N THR A 258 0.83 -16.43 14.77
CA THR A 258 1.58 -17.64 14.38
C THR A 258 2.43 -17.39 13.13
N CYS A 259 1.94 -16.59 12.17
CA CYS A 259 2.70 -16.15 11.01
C CYS A 259 3.96 -15.38 11.43
N LEU A 260 3.82 -14.37 12.29
CA LEU A 260 4.95 -13.59 12.79
C LEU A 260 5.97 -14.45 13.57
N GLU A 261 5.52 -15.44 14.34
CA GLU A 261 6.42 -16.39 15.00
C GLU A 261 7.21 -17.24 14.00
N ARG A 262 6.59 -17.72 12.91
CA ARG A 262 7.30 -18.46 11.85
C ARG A 262 8.28 -17.55 11.10
N LEU A 263 7.90 -16.32 10.80
CA LEU A 263 8.77 -15.34 10.16
C LEU A 263 9.96 -14.96 11.06
N ASN A 264 9.74 -14.80 12.36
CA ASN A 264 10.80 -14.59 13.35
C ASN A 264 11.86 -15.69 13.28
N GLN A 265 11.45 -16.94 13.07
CA GLN A 265 12.37 -18.08 12.97
C GLN A 265 13.27 -18.04 11.73
N LEU A 266 12.94 -17.28 10.67
CA LEU A 266 13.83 -17.10 9.51
C LEU A 266 15.13 -16.37 9.87
N SER A 267 15.13 -15.62 10.97
CA SER A 267 16.23 -14.77 11.42
C SER A 267 16.82 -15.23 12.74
N GLN A 268 18.14 -15.20 12.84
CA GLN A 268 18.86 -15.42 14.10
C GLN A 268 18.86 -14.18 15.01
N ALA A 269 18.42 -13.03 14.50
CA ALA A 269 18.53 -11.73 15.17
C ALA A 269 17.16 -11.07 15.44
N GLY A 270 16.07 -11.82 15.30
CA GLY A 270 14.71 -11.35 15.51
C GLY A 270 14.10 -10.65 14.30
N PHE A 271 13.03 -9.87 14.53
CA PHE A 271 12.38 -9.07 13.49
C PHE A 271 11.98 -7.66 13.96
N LEU A 272 11.84 -6.77 12.97
CA LEU A 272 11.16 -5.49 13.11
C LEU A 272 9.90 -5.53 12.24
N LEU A 273 8.73 -5.25 12.80
CA LEU A 273 7.48 -5.11 12.03
C LEU A 273 7.15 -3.63 11.86
N LEU A 274 6.76 -3.26 10.64
CA LEU A 274 6.04 -2.05 10.27
C LEU A 274 4.67 -2.48 9.77
N THR A 275 3.59 -1.88 10.29
CA THR A 275 2.24 -2.37 10.02
C THR A 275 1.25 -1.22 9.98
N ALA A 276 0.26 -1.31 9.07
CA ALA A 276 -0.83 -0.35 8.98
C ALA A 276 -2.13 -1.04 8.54
N ASP A 277 -3.10 -1.12 9.43
CA ASP A 277 -4.42 -1.70 9.18
C ASP A 277 -5.52 -0.79 9.71
N LYS A 278 -6.75 -1.06 9.27
CA LYS A 278 -7.94 -0.73 10.06
C LYS A 278 -7.95 -1.60 11.31
N GLY A 279 -7.24 -1.17 12.34
CA GLY A 279 -6.98 -1.98 13.52
C GLY A 279 -6.90 -1.19 14.81
N ASP A 280 -7.03 -1.91 15.93
CA ASP A 280 -7.10 -1.30 17.25
C ASP A 280 -6.05 -1.83 18.23
N HIS A 281 -5.23 -0.90 18.75
CA HIS A 281 -4.19 -1.18 19.75
C HIS A 281 -4.66 -0.89 21.18
N ARG A 282 -5.84 -0.27 21.37
CA ARG A 282 -6.35 0.18 22.67
C ARG A 282 -7.38 -0.81 23.20
N LEU A 283 -7.17 -1.32 24.41
CA LEU A 283 -8.11 -2.25 25.06
C LEU A 283 -9.52 -1.66 25.18
N ASP A 284 -9.63 -0.36 25.45
CA ASP A 284 -10.92 0.30 25.67
C ASP A 284 -11.85 0.25 24.45
N ASN A 285 -11.31 0.21 23.24
CA ASN A 285 -12.11 0.14 22.01
C ASN A 285 -12.68 -1.27 21.76
N TRP A 286 -12.24 -2.27 22.52
CA TRP A 286 -12.80 -3.63 22.51
C TRP A 286 -13.89 -3.84 23.56
N LYS A 287 -14.10 -2.88 24.48
CA LYS A 287 -15.14 -2.98 25.51
C LYS A 287 -16.53 -2.83 24.89
N PHE A 288 -17.40 -3.79 25.18
CA PHE A 288 -18.76 -3.88 24.63
C PHE A 288 -18.78 -3.91 23.10
N ALA A 289 -17.72 -4.43 22.48
CA ALA A 289 -17.65 -4.54 21.03
C ALA A 289 -18.72 -5.50 20.51
N GLU A 290 -19.49 -5.01 19.55
CA GLU A 290 -20.49 -5.78 18.81
C GLU A 290 -19.80 -6.82 17.91
N PRO A 291 -20.52 -7.88 17.48
CA PRO A 291 -19.96 -8.83 16.53
C PRO A 291 -19.55 -8.15 15.21
N PRO A 292 -18.52 -8.67 14.52
CA PRO A 292 -18.01 -8.03 13.32
C PRO A 292 -19.04 -8.04 12.20
N GLU A 293 -19.11 -6.90 11.50
CA GLU A 293 -19.80 -6.78 10.21
C GLU A 293 -18.78 -6.97 9.08
N LEU A 294 -19.14 -7.75 8.07
CA LEU A 294 -18.33 -7.86 6.86
C LEU A 294 -18.56 -6.62 5.99
N ILE A 295 -17.53 -5.82 5.80
CA ILE A 295 -17.54 -4.71 4.86
C ILE A 295 -17.10 -5.26 3.50
N LEU A 296 -18.01 -5.25 2.52
CA LEU A 296 -17.81 -5.92 1.23
C LEU A 296 -17.44 -4.92 0.12
N HIS A 297 -16.31 -5.17 -0.52
CA HIS A 297 -15.85 -4.46 -1.73
C HIS A 297 -15.11 -5.45 -2.66
N GLY A 298 -15.81 -6.43 -3.25
CA GLY A 298 -15.20 -7.57 -3.94
C GLY A 298 -14.62 -8.64 -3.01
N SER A 299 -13.95 -8.19 -1.95
CA SER A 299 -13.43 -8.92 -0.79
C SER A 299 -14.02 -8.34 0.51
N PHE A 300 -13.56 -8.79 1.68
CA PHE A 300 -13.89 -8.17 2.95
C PHE A 300 -12.68 -7.84 3.81
N SER A 301 -12.87 -6.90 4.72
CA SER A 301 -11.92 -6.57 5.78
C SER A 301 -12.58 -6.64 7.14
N LEU A 302 -11.79 -6.95 8.15
CA LEU A 302 -12.19 -6.96 9.56
C LEU A 302 -11.35 -5.97 10.36
N THR A 303 -11.66 -5.77 11.65
CA THR A 303 -10.78 -4.96 12.50
C THR A 303 -9.56 -5.79 12.91
N ALA A 304 -8.35 -5.33 12.57
CA ALA A 304 -7.12 -5.95 13.04
C ALA A 304 -6.91 -5.71 14.54
N ASN A 305 -6.62 -6.76 15.31
CA ASN A 305 -6.43 -6.64 16.75
C ASN A 305 -4.97 -6.40 17.13
N TYR A 306 -4.52 -5.17 16.92
CA TYR A 306 -3.18 -4.73 17.30
C TYR A 306 -2.94 -4.79 18.81
N HIS A 307 -3.99 -4.71 19.63
CA HIS A 307 -3.85 -4.85 21.08
C HIS A 307 -3.33 -6.25 21.42
N ALA A 308 -3.93 -7.31 20.86
CA ALA A 308 -3.47 -8.68 21.06
C ALA A 308 -2.03 -8.87 20.55
N ILE A 309 -1.74 -8.38 19.33
CA ILE A 309 -0.39 -8.48 18.75
C ILE A 309 0.64 -7.79 19.65
N GLN A 310 0.35 -6.56 20.09
CA GLN A 310 1.19 -5.80 21.00
C GLN A 310 1.44 -6.57 22.31
N GLN A 311 0.37 -7.00 22.99
CA GLN A 311 0.48 -7.67 24.29
C GLN A 311 1.31 -8.95 24.21
N VAL A 312 1.10 -9.78 23.17
CA VAL A 312 1.86 -11.03 23.00
C VAL A 312 3.35 -10.76 22.84
N PHE A 313 3.75 -9.78 22.02
CA PHE A 313 5.16 -9.51 21.79
C PHE A 313 5.82 -8.74 22.94
N GLU A 314 5.11 -7.85 23.64
CA GLU A 314 5.62 -7.20 24.86
C GLU A 314 5.92 -8.21 25.96
N GLN A 315 5.07 -9.23 26.16
CA GLN A 315 5.33 -10.33 27.09
C GLN A 315 6.59 -11.13 26.74
N LYS A 316 7.00 -11.10 25.46
CA LYS A 316 8.24 -11.72 24.96
C LYS A 316 9.44 -10.76 24.96
N GLY A 317 9.28 -9.55 25.47
CA GLY A 317 10.34 -8.55 25.59
C GLY A 317 10.51 -7.62 24.39
N ALA A 318 9.56 -7.59 23.46
CA ALA A 318 9.57 -6.63 22.37
C ALA A 318 9.30 -5.20 22.87
N GLN A 319 9.82 -4.22 22.15
CA GLN A 319 9.33 -2.83 22.25
C GLN A 319 8.30 -2.60 21.16
N THR A 320 7.12 -2.10 21.52
CA THR A 320 6.09 -1.73 20.55
C THR A 320 5.95 -0.21 20.51
N LEU A 321 5.54 0.32 19.35
CA LEU A 321 5.25 1.71 19.13
C LEU A 321 3.92 1.80 18.39
N PHE A 322 2.97 2.47 19.00
CA PHE A 322 1.69 2.88 18.44
C PHE A 322 1.46 4.33 18.84
N THR A 323 0.62 5.04 18.09
CA THR A 323 0.38 6.47 18.33
C THR A 323 -0.21 6.72 19.72
N THR A 324 0.28 7.75 20.42
CA THR A 324 -0.28 8.09 21.75
C THR A 324 -1.60 8.86 21.66
N HIS A 325 -1.83 9.55 20.54
CA HIS A 325 -3.11 10.16 20.19
C HIS A 325 -4.08 9.15 19.57
N HIS A 326 -5.34 9.54 19.42
CA HIS A 326 -6.32 8.74 18.70
C HIS A 326 -6.08 8.84 17.18
N TYR A 327 -6.43 7.79 16.47
CA TYR A 327 -6.44 7.69 15.01
C TYR A 327 -7.90 7.58 14.54
N LYS A 328 -8.14 7.78 13.24
CA LYS A 328 -9.47 7.75 12.62
C LYS A 328 -9.63 6.63 11.59
N ASN A 329 -8.66 6.46 10.69
CA ASN A 329 -8.81 5.61 9.51
C ASN A 329 -7.93 4.37 9.59
N ILE A 330 -6.63 4.54 9.88
CA ILE A 330 -5.68 3.45 10.05
C ILE A 330 -4.79 3.64 11.28
N ASN A 331 -4.28 2.53 11.78
CA ASN A 331 -3.41 2.48 12.93
C ASN A 331 -2.03 2.00 12.48
N VAL A 332 -1.02 2.88 12.57
CA VAL A 332 0.33 2.59 12.09
C VAL A 332 1.24 2.23 13.25
N GLY A 333 1.67 0.98 13.27
CA GLY A 333 2.43 0.37 14.36
C GLY A 333 3.85 -0.01 13.97
N SER A 334 4.71 -0.16 14.99
CA SER A 334 6.00 -0.81 14.84
C SER A 334 6.36 -1.69 16.04
N ILE A 335 6.82 -2.91 15.79
CA ILE A 335 7.16 -3.89 16.83
C ILE A 335 8.60 -4.37 16.66
N PHE A 336 9.40 -4.18 17.69
CA PHE A 336 10.83 -4.50 17.74
C PHE A 336 11.02 -5.77 18.55
N MET A 337 10.90 -6.93 17.91
CA MET A 337 11.25 -8.22 18.52
C MET A 337 12.74 -8.48 18.29
N LEU A 338 13.59 -7.66 18.94
CA LEU A 338 15.03 -7.57 18.71
C LEU A 338 15.79 -7.62 20.04
N GLU A 339 17.07 -7.98 19.99
CA GLU A 339 17.95 -7.83 21.15
C GLU A 339 18.14 -6.33 21.49
N GLN A 340 17.87 -5.97 22.75
CA GLN A 340 17.96 -4.60 23.27
C GLN A 340 17.20 -3.59 22.38
N PRO A 341 15.87 -3.70 22.24
CA PRO A 341 15.12 -2.96 21.23
C PRO A 341 15.19 -1.43 21.41
N LEU A 342 15.41 -0.96 22.64
CA LEU A 342 15.62 0.47 22.92
C LEU A 342 16.90 1.08 22.32
N SER A 343 17.87 0.25 21.92
CA SER A 343 19.11 0.70 21.28
C SER A 343 18.95 1.10 19.81
N TYR A 344 17.80 0.83 19.19
CA TYR A 344 17.47 1.23 17.82
C TYR A 344 16.96 2.68 17.80
N ALA A 345 17.86 3.60 18.12
CA ALA A 345 17.52 5.00 18.35
C ALA A 345 17.05 5.71 17.06
N ASN A 346 17.69 5.44 15.93
CA ASN A 346 17.35 6.11 14.67
C ASN A 346 15.99 5.63 14.15
N THR A 347 15.68 4.33 14.22
CA THR A 347 14.34 3.82 13.85
C THR A 347 13.25 4.41 14.75
N ARG A 348 13.47 4.46 16.07
CA ARG A 348 12.49 5.03 17.02
C ARG A 348 12.29 6.53 16.82
N LEU A 349 13.35 7.27 16.48
CA LEU A 349 13.25 8.69 16.14
C LEU A 349 12.51 8.90 14.81
N ALA A 350 12.73 8.05 13.82
CA ALA A 350 11.97 8.08 12.57
C ALA A 350 10.48 7.83 12.81
N TYR A 351 10.10 6.80 13.58
CA TYR A 351 8.69 6.57 13.99
C TYR A 351 8.09 7.83 14.63
N ARG A 352 8.80 8.44 15.58
CA ARG A 352 8.30 9.65 16.26
C ARG A 352 8.05 10.81 15.29
N ARG A 353 8.92 10.98 14.27
CA ARG A 353 8.82 12.10 13.32
C ARG A 353 7.75 11.87 12.27
N CYS A 354 7.66 10.64 11.76
CA CYS A 354 6.91 10.31 10.56
C CYS A 354 5.56 9.63 10.84
N ILE A 355 5.35 9.13 12.07
CA ILE A 355 4.09 8.49 12.49
C ILE A 355 3.48 9.25 13.68
N GLU A 356 4.18 9.32 14.82
CA GLU A 356 3.62 9.90 16.06
C GLU A 356 3.30 11.39 15.98
N ARG A 357 4.11 12.17 15.25
CA ARG A 357 3.95 13.63 15.19
C ARG A 357 2.90 14.05 14.16
N PHE A 358 2.96 13.43 12.99
CA PHE A 358 2.08 13.66 11.85
C PHE A 358 2.29 12.49 10.90
N GLY A 359 1.39 11.51 10.96
CA GLY A 359 1.48 10.25 10.27
C GLY A 359 0.47 10.08 9.14
N PRO A 360 0.50 8.91 8.48
CA PRO A 360 -0.36 8.61 7.33
C PRO A 360 -1.85 8.83 7.60
N ASP A 361 -2.31 8.54 8.82
CA ASP A 361 -3.71 8.74 9.22
C ASP A 361 -4.10 10.22 9.29
N GLU A 362 -3.23 11.08 9.83
CA GLU A 362 -3.45 12.53 9.87
C GLU A 362 -3.42 13.13 8.46
N PHE A 363 -2.45 12.72 7.64
CA PHE A 363 -2.37 13.20 6.25
C PHE A 363 -3.61 12.82 5.47
N PHE A 364 -4.07 11.57 5.58
CA PHE A 364 -5.28 11.13 4.89
C PHE A 364 -6.52 11.88 5.37
N SER A 365 -6.67 12.07 6.68
CA SER A 365 -7.76 12.88 7.24
C SER A 365 -7.74 14.33 6.72
N MET A 366 -6.55 14.90 6.51
CA MET A 366 -6.42 16.21 5.88
C MET A 366 -6.70 16.16 4.38
N LYS A 367 -6.27 15.11 3.67
CA LYS A 367 -6.53 14.92 2.25
C LYS A 367 -8.03 14.83 1.97
N GLU A 368 -8.79 14.06 2.74
CA GLU A 368 -10.25 14.01 2.62
C GLU A 368 -10.89 15.41 2.63
N TRP A 369 -10.35 16.33 3.44
CA TRP A 369 -10.81 17.71 3.46
C TRP A 369 -10.30 18.51 2.24
N VAL A 370 -9.03 18.39 1.89
CA VAL A 370 -8.42 19.10 0.75
C VAL A 370 -9.09 18.73 -0.58
N ASP A 371 -9.41 17.45 -0.78
CA ASP A 371 -10.06 16.95 -2.01
C ASP A 371 -11.43 17.57 -2.23
N LEU A 372 -12.10 18.02 -1.16
CA LEU A 372 -13.38 18.73 -1.25
C LEU A 372 -13.23 20.23 -1.49
N GLN A 373 -12.01 20.78 -1.43
CA GLN A 373 -11.74 22.21 -1.42
C GLN A 373 -10.79 22.68 -2.53
N PHE A 374 -10.25 21.79 -3.37
CA PHE A 374 -9.19 22.14 -4.31
C PHE A 374 -9.57 23.32 -5.23
N GLU A 375 -10.81 23.40 -5.72
CA GLU A 375 -11.30 24.51 -6.58
C GLU A 375 -11.28 25.88 -5.89
N THR A 376 -11.18 25.92 -4.56
CA THR A 376 -11.10 27.16 -3.76
C THR A 376 -9.68 27.54 -3.36
N MET A 377 -8.71 26.66 -3.60
CA MET A 377 -7.32 26.85 -3.18
C MET A 377 -6.57 27.70 -4.21
N GLY A 378 -5.66 28.55 -3.72
CA GLY A 378 -4.66 29.22 -4.56
C GLY A 378 -3.45 28.32 -4.83
N LEU A 379 -2.65 28.67 -5.84
CA LEU A 379 -1.55 27.84 -6.32
C LEU A 379 -0.52 27.52 -5.23
N HIS A 380 -0.14 28.51 -4.42
CA HIS A 380 0.74 28.28 -3.26
C HIS A 380 0.23 27.21 -2.28
N GLN A 381 -1.08 27.13 -2.04
CA GLN A 381 -1.67 26.15 -1.13
C GLN A 381 -1.64 24.75 -1.76
N ILE A 382 -1.94 24.65 -3.07
CA ILE A 382 -1.86 23.40 -3.84
C ILE A 382 -0.43 22.87 -3.81
N LEU A 383 0.55 23.71 -4.15
CA LEU A 383 1.97 23.34 -4.15
C LEU A 383 2.44 22.91 -2.76
N ALA A 384 2.06 23.63 -1.70
CA ALA A 384 2.44 23.26 -0.34
C ALA A 384 1.87 21.90 0.07
N PHE A 385 0.61 21.60 -0.26
CA PHE A 385 0.00 20.31 0.03
C PHE A 385 0.57 19.17 -0.82
N TRP A 386 0.83 19.43 -2.10
CA TRP A 386 1.45 18.45 -3.00
C TRP A 386 2.84 18.05 -2.51
N ARG A 387 3.66 19.02 -2.07
CA ARG A 387 4.97 18.76 -1.44
C ARG A 387 4.83 17.96 -0.14
N LEU A 388 3.82 18.26 0.68
CA LEU A 388 3.56 17.54 1.94
C LEU A 388 3.23 16.07 1.68
N GLY A 389 2.46 15.79 0.62
CA GLY A 389 2.11 14.43 0.17
C GLY A 389 3.21 13.70 -0.59
N GLY A 390 4.39 14.32 -0.78
CA GLY A 390 5.51 13.73 -1.51
C GLY A 390 5.32 13.74 -3.03
N TYR A 391 4.69 14.78 -3.57
CA TYR A 391 4.38 14.94 -4.99
C TYR A 391 3.48 13.81 -5.54
N ASP A 392 2.45 13.46 -4.78
CA ASP A 392 1.51 12.39 -5.13
C ASP A 392 0.81 12.62 -6.47
N ALA A 393 0.80 11.58 -7.30
CA ALA A 393 0.22 11.61 -8.63
C ALA A 393 -1.30 11.75 -8.59
N GLU A 394 -1.97 11.10 -7.63
CA GLU A 394 -3.44 11.16 -7.53
C GLU A 394 -3.91 12.57 -7.19
N PHE A 395 -3.21 13.25 -6.27
CA PHE A 395 -3.48 14.65 -5.98
C PHE A 395 -3.25 15.57 -7.19
N PHE A 396 -2.18 15.33 -7.97
CA PHE A 396 -1.94 16.09 -9.20
C PHE A 396 -3.06 15.91 -10.22
N ILE A 397 -3.47 14.66 -10.48
CA ILE A 397 -4.57 14.33 -11.40
C ILE A 397 -5.84 15.08 -11.03
N GLN A 398 -6.21 15.08 -9.75
CA GLN A 398 -7.41 15.76 -9.27
C GLN A 398 -7.33 17.29 -9.36
N SER A 399 -6.11 17.86 -9.25
CA SER A 399 -5.90 19.30 -9.20
C SER A 399 -5.44 19.93 -10.52
N ALA A 400 -5.02 19.13 -11.52
CA ALA A 400 -4.40 19.60 -12.76
C ALA A 400 -5.22 20.67 -13.49
N LYS A 401 -6.53 20.43 -13.66
CA LYS A 401 -7.45 21.40 -14.27
C LYS A 401 -7.52 22.72 -13.51
N HIS A 402 -7.49 22.67 -12.18
CA HIS A 402 -7.54 23.88 -11.37
C HIS A 402 -6.19 24.61 -11.35
N ILE A 403 -5.07 23.88 -11.40
CA ILE A 403 -3.74 24.45 -11.61
C ILE A 403 -3.71 25.23 -12.93
N SER A 404 -4.19 24.64 -14.03
CA SER A 404 -4.30 25.31 -15.35
C SER A 404 -5.07 26.63 -15.25
N ASN A 405 -6.24 26.64 -14.59
CA ASN A 405 -7.02 27.87 -14.39
C ASN A 405 -6.29 28.98 -13.61
N LEU A 406 -5.29 28.64 -12.79
CA LEU A 406 -4.51 29.56 -11.98
C LEU A 406 -3.22 30.04 -12.67
N LEU A 407 -2.77 29.38 -13.74
CA LEU A 407 -1.54 29.73 -14.46
C LEU A 407 -1.49 31.18 -14.95
N PRO A 408 -2.57 31.82 -15.44
CA PRO A 408 -2.52 33.21 -15.88
C PRO A 408 -2.10 34.22 -14.80
N GLU A 409 -2.26 33.86 -13.52
CA GLU A 409 -1.87 34.68 -12.37
C GLU A 409 -0.62 34.15 -11.65
N ALA A 410 -0.05 33.02 -12.11
CA ALA A 410 1.09 32.39 -11.49
C ALA A 410 2.39 33.18 -11.72
N SER A 411 3.26 33.16 -10.71
CA SER A 411 4.61 33.70 -10.82
C SER A 411 5.58 32.71 -11.48
N ASP A 412 6.68 33.22 -12.05
CA ASP A 412 7.77 32.39 -12.59
C ASP A 412 8.29 31.36 -11.56
N GLU A 413 8.35 31.74 -10.28
CA GLU A 413 8.77 30.83 -9.20
C GLU A 413 7.77 29.68 -8.99
N GLU A 414 6.47 29.96 -9.08
CA GLU A 414 5.44 28.93 -8.98
C GLU A 414 5.44 28.00 -10.19
N MET A 415 5.64 28.52 -11.41
CA MET A 415 5.77 27.70 -12.62
C MET A 415 6.99 26.76 -12.54
N LEU A 416 8.13 27.24 -12.07
CA LEU A 416 9.32 26.41 -11.81
C LEU A 416 9.06 25.34 -10.74
N ASP A 417 8.28 25.65 -9.71
CA ASP A 417 7.88 24.69 -8.68
C ASP A 417 6.93 23.62 -9.23
N ILE A 418 6.01 23.96 -10.14
CA ILE A 418 5.15 23.01 -10.85
C ILE A 418 6.02 22.10 -11.72
N GLN A 419 6.88 22.67 -12.57
CA GLN A 419 7.79 21.92 -13.45
C GLN A 419 8.60 20.89 -12.65
N ARG A 420 9.26 21.34 -11.59
CA ARG A 420 10.04 20.48 -10.72
C ARG A 420 9.18 19.42 -10.05
N GLY A 421 7.97 19.78 -9.61
CA GLY A 421 7.03 18.85 -9.00
C GLY A 421 6.60 17.74 -9.94
N ILE A 422 6.34 18.07 -11.21
CA ILE A 422 5.99 17.10 -12.26
C ILE A 422 7.13 16.08 -12.45
N HIS A 423 8.38 16.53 -12.54
CA HIS A 423 9.53 15.62 -12.65
C HIS A 423 9.70 14.71 -11.43
N ILE A 424 9.51 15.25 -10.22
CA ILE A 424 9.60 14.45 -8.98
C ILE A 424 8.47 13.41 -8.92
N MET A 425 7.23 13.83 -9.19
CA MET A 425 6.08 12.95 -9.28
C MET A 425 6.34 11.83 -10.30
N TRP A 426 6.76 12.18 -11.51
CA TRP A 426 7.01 11.22 -12.59
C TRP A 426 8.10 10.21 -12.25
N SER A 427 9.17 10.64 -11.59
CA SER A 427 10.27 9.76 -11.17
C SER A 427 9.84 8.65 -10.21
N SER A 428 8.71 8.85 -9.54
CA SER A 428 8.10 7.92 -8.59
C SER A 428 6.68 7.50 -8.99
N TYR A 429 6.33 7.61 -10.28
CA TYR A 429 5.04 7.15 -10.78
C TYR A 429 5.03 5.63 -11.03
N TYR A 430 4.08 4.94 -10.39
CA TYR A 430 3.82 3.52 -10.58
C TYR A 430 2.53 3.36 -11.38
N VAL A 431 2.66 2.92 -12.64
CA VAL A 431 1.53 2.71 -13.53
C VAL A 431 0.68 1.55 -13.01
N MET A 432 -0.61 1.80 -12.77
CA MET A 432 -1.57 0.77 -12.36
C MET A 432 -2.20 0.13 -13.61
N GLU A 433 -2.82 -1.05 -13.45
CA GLU A 433 -3.55 -1.71 -14.56
C GLU A 433 -4.68 -0.82 -15.10
N GLN A 434 -5.42 -0.16 -14.20
CA GLN A 434 -6.25 0.97 -14.57
C GLN A 434 -5.35 2.15 -14.94
N ARG A 435 -5.20 2.33 -16.25
CA ARG A 435 -4.33 3.34 -16.80
C ARG A 435 -4.99 4.71 -16.80
N TYR A 436 -4.27 5.70 -16.28
CA TYR A 436 -4.57 7.12 -16.43
C TYR A 436 -3.41 7.77 -17.18
N ASP A 437 -3.71 8.64 -18.15
CA ASP A 437 -2.66 9.33 -18.90
C ASP A 437 -2.12 10.54 -18.13
N LEU A 438 -1.32 10.25 -17.10
CA LEU A 438 -0.67 11.27 -16.29
C LEU A 438 0.33 12.10 -17.12
N ALA A 439 0.92 11.49 -18.16
CA ALA A 439 1.87 12.16 -19.01
C ALA A 439 1.19 13.26 -19.85
N LEU A 440 -0.05 13.00 -20.30
CA LEU A 440 -0.85 14.01 -20.99
C LEU A 440 -1.12 15.23 -20.10
N ASP A 441 -1.64 15.03 -18.88
CA ASP A 441 -1.91 16.15 -17.96
C ASP A 441 -0.65 16.96 -17.64
N ALA A 442 0.47 16.27 -17.41
CA ALA A 442 1.76 16.90 -17.18
C ALA A 442 2.22 17.71 -18.40
N GLY A 443 2.16 17.10 -19.60
CA GLY A 443 2.59 17.70 -20.84
C GLY A 443 1.78 18.94 -21.22
N LEU A 444 0.45 18.90 -21.04
CA LEU A 444 -0.43 20.02 -21.31
C LEU A 444 -0.18 21.20 -20.35
N LEU A 445 0.00 20.94 -19.05
CA LEU A 445 0.33 21.99 -18.10
C LEU A 445 1.70 22.62 -18.40
N LEU A 446 2.71 21.81 -18.75
CA LEU A 446 4.03 22.32 -19.15
C LEU A 446 3.94 23.14 -20.45
N PHE A 447 3.09 22.73 -21.39
CA PHE A 447 2.82 23.47 -22.61
C PHE A 447 2.22 24.85 -22.32
N GLU A 448 1.21 24.92 -21.44
CA GLU A 448 0.58 26.19 -21.02
C GLU A 448 1.55 27.15 -20.29
N MET A 449 2.65 26.62 -19.73
CA MET A 449 3.72 27.39 -19.09
C MET A 449 4.89 27.72 -20.05
N ASP A 450 4.77 27.47 -21.35
CA ASP A 450 5.82 27.64 -22.37
C ASP A 450 7.10 26.82 -22.10
N MET A 451 6.99 25.71 -21.35
CA MET A 451 8.11 24.82 -21.04
C MET A 451 8.26 23.73 -22.10
N TYR A 452 8.51 24.15 -23.34
CA TYR A 452 8.39 23.29 -24.53
C TYR A 452 9.27 22.04 -24.54
N GLU A 453 10.47 22.08 -23.94
CA GLU A 453 11.35 20.90 -23.86
C GLU A 453 10.71 19.79 -23.01
N ASP A 454 10.22 20.14 -21.83
CA ASP A 454 9.55 19.19 -20.94
C ASP A 454 8.15 18.81 -21.47
N ALA A 455 7.41 19.78 -21.99
CA ALA A 455 6.10 19.53 -22.59
C ALA A 455 6.20 18.50 -23.71
N LYS A 456 7.17 18.65 -24.62
CA LYS A 456 7.45 17.67 -25.69
C LYS A 456 7.71 16.28 -25.13
N LEU A 457 8.59 16.16 -24.14
CA LEU A 457 8.92 14.88 -23.49
C LEU A 457 7.68 14.16 -22.96
N PHE A 458 6.82 14.86 -22.20
CA PHE A 458 5.64 14.25 -21.59
C PHE A 458 4.53 13.95 -22.60
N LEU A 459 4.29 14.84 -23.58
CA LEU A 459 3.31 14.60 -24.64
C LEU A 459 3.74 13.44 -25.54
N GLU A 460 5.02 13.29 -25.84
CA GLU A 460 5.54 12.11 -26.55
C GLU A 460 5.32 10.83 -25.75
N ILE A 461 5.57 10.85 -24.43
CA ILE A 461 5.29 9.69 -23.57
C ILE A 461 3.81 9.30 -23.63
N SER A 462 2.90 10.28 -23.57
CA SER A 462 1.44 10.05 -23.72
C SER A 462 1.13 9.35 -25.04
N VAL A 463 1.54 9.93 -26.17
CA VAL A 463 1.28 9.40 -27.53
C VAL A 463 1.87 8.01 -27.74
N HIS A 464 3.11 7.76 -27.32
CA HIS A 464 3.76 6.46 -27.53
C HIS A 464 3.18 5.35 -26.68
N ALA A 465 2.55 5.75 -25.58
CA ALA A 465 2.08 4.78 -24.63
C ALA A 465 0.61 4.44 -24.93
N ASP A 466 -0.23 5.33 -25.47
CA ASP A 466 -1.60 4.99 -25.87
C ASP A 466 -1.59 4.01 -27.06
N GLU A 467 -2.48 3.01 -27.03
CA GLU A 467 -2.65 2.06 -28.16
C GLU A 467 -3.68 2.58 -29.18
N ASP A 468 -4.46 3.59 -28.82
CA ASP A 468 -5.45 4.24 -29.68
C ASP A 468 -4.83 5.36 -30.55
N GLU A 469 -5.59 5.87 -31.54
CA GLU A 469 -5.13 7.00 -32.36
C GLU A 469 -4.96 8.27 -31.49
N PRO A 470 -3.82 8.98 -31.60
CA PRO A 470 -3.55 10.15 -30.79
C PRO A 470 -4.57 11.27 -31.04
N VAL A 471 -4.89 12.03 -30.00
CA VAL A 471 -5.81 13.17 -30.12
C VAL A 471 -5.15 14.27 -30.98
N PRO A 472 -5.82 14.81 -32.02
CA PRO A 472 -5.24 15.82 -32.91
C PRO A 472 -4.64 17.02 -32.17
N THR A 473 -5.29 17.47 -31.09
CA THR A 473 -4.81 18.57 -30.25
C THR A 473 -3.45 18.28 -29.60
N VAL A 474 -3.17 17.02 -29.22
CA VAL A 474 -1.87 16.63 -28.65
C VAL A 474 -0.77 16.69 -29.69
N LEU A 475 -1.05 16.23 -30.92
CA LEU A 475 -0.13 16.35 -32.05
C LEU A 475 0.13 17.81 -32.41
N TYR A 476 -0.90 18.66 -32.37
CA TYR A 476 -0.72 20.10 -32.55
C TYR A 476 0.18 20.72 -31.46
N CYS A 477 -0.01 20.37 -30.19
CA CYS A 477 0.88 20.80 -29.10
C CYS A 477 2.34 20.34 -29.34
N LEU A 478 2.55 19.09 -29.77
CA LEU A 478 3.88 18.57 -30.13
C LEU A 478 4.51 19.33 -31.31
N ALA A 479 3.70 19.73 -32.30
CA ALA A 479 4.15 20.55 -33.42
C ALA A 479 4.63 21.93 -32.95
N ILE A 480 3.88 22.59 -32.07
CA ILE A 480 4.27 23.87 -31.49
C ILE A 480 5.52 23.74 -30.63
N CYS A 481 5.61 22.73 -29.75
CA CYS A 481 6.82 22.48 -28.98
C CYS A 481 8.04 22.33 -29.89
N SER A 482 7.91 21.54 -30.95
CA SER A 482 9.00 21.29 -31.90
C SER A 482 9.39 22.57 -32.66
N TYR A 483 8.41 23.40 -33.05
CA TYR A 483 8.63 24.67 -33.72
C TYR A 483 9.42 25.64 -32.83
N GLU A 484 9.00 25.82 -31.58
CA GLU A 484 9.64 26.73 -30.61
C GLU A 484 11.04 26.26 -30.21
N LEU A 485 11.30 24.96 -30.26
CA LEU A 485 12.64 24.38 -30.05
C LEU A 485 13.54 24.43 -31.30
N GLY A 486 13.04 24.94 -32.44
CA GLY A 486 13.78 25.03 -33.70
C GLY A 486 13.93 23.68 -34.43
N MET A 487 13.09 22.69 -34.10
CA MET A 487 13.04 21.36 -34.72
C MET A 487 12.04 21.38 -35.89
N GLU A 488 12.38 22.11 -36.96
CA GLU A 488 11.46 22.39 -38.09
C GLU A 488 10.91 21.13 -38.77
N ASP A 489 11.75 20.11 -38.97
CA ASP A 489 11.33 18.85 -39.62
C ASP A 489 10.28 18.10 -38.77
N GLU A 490 10.50 17.98 -37.47
CA GLU A 490 9.57 17.34 -36.52
C GLU A 490 8.27 18.15 -36.39
N ALA A 491 8.38 19.47 -36.33
CA ALA A 491 7.22 20.35 -36.26
C ALA A 491 6.31 20.20 -37.49
N LEU A 492 6.89 20.12 -38.68
CA LEU A 492 6.15 19.88 -39.93
C LEU A 492 5.52 18.48 -39.98
N GLU A 493 6.21 17.46 -39.46
CA GLU A 493 5.69 16.10 -39.36
C GLU A 493 4.45 16.04 -38.47
N TYR A 494 4.55 16.50 -37.22
CA TYR A 494 3.40 16.54 -36.30
C TYR A 494 2.24 17.41 -36.80
N THR A 495 2.54 18.54 -37.45
CA THR A 495 1.50 19.39 -38.06
C THR A 495 0.70 18.62 -39.13
N ARG A 496 1.39 17.85 -39.97
CA ARG A 496 0.75 17.03 -41.01
C ARG A 496 -0.04 15.89 -40.42
N GLU A 497 0.49 15.22 -39.40
CA GLU A 497 -0.22 14.13 -38.71
C GLU A 497 -1.51 14.64 -38.06
N ALA A 498 -1.47 15.79 -37.38
CA ALA A 498 -2.67 16.42 -36.82
C ALA A 498 -3.73 16.70 -37.89
N LEU A 499 -3.33 17.22 -39.06
CA LEU A 499 -4.23 17.50 -40.19
C LEU A 499 -4.72 16.25 -40.94
N VAL A 500 -4.03 15.11 -40.82
CA VAL A 500 -4.54 13.84 -41.33
C VAL A 500 -5.72 13.38 -40.47
N LEU A 501 -5.63 13.53 -39.15
CA LEU A 501 -6.69 13.15 -38.22
C LEU A 501 -7.84 14.16 -38.20
N GLU A 502 -7.53 15.47 -38.24
CA GLU A 502 -8.50 16.55 -38.27
C GLU A 502 -8.15 17.60 -39.35
N PRO A 503 -8.59 17.40 -40.60
CA PRO A 503 -8.24 18.27 -41.73
C PRO A 503 -8.70 19.73 -41.60
N GLU A 504 -9.69 19.99 -40.75
CA GLU A 504 -10.28 21.32 -40.54
C GLU A 504 -9.70 22.02 -39.28
N HIS A 505 -8.64 21.47 -38.66
CA HIS A 505 -7.99 22.08 -37.49
C HIS A 505 -7.34 23.41 -37.88
N GLU A 506 -7.99 24.52 -37.50
CA GLU A 506 -7.65 25.86 -37.97
C GLU A 506 -6.21 26.25 -37.60
N GLU A 507 -5.80 26.02 -36.35
CA GLU A 507 -4.46 26.41 -35.88
C GLU A 507 -3.33 25.59 -36.53
N ALA A 508 -3.56 24.29 -36.79
CA ALA A 508 -2.59 23.45 -37.48
C ALA A 508 -2.44 23.86 -38.97
N LEU A 509 -3.52 24.27 -39.63
CA LEU A 509 -3.47 24.83 -40.99
C LEU A 509 -2.72 26.16 -41.04
N GLU A 510 -2.82 26.98 -40.00
CA GLU A 510 -2.04 28.21 -39.90
C GLU A 510 -0.55 27.92 -39.69
N LEU A 511 -0.22 27.00 -38.78
CA LEU A 511 1.16 26.59 -38.53
C LEU A 511 1.81 25.98 -39.78
N LEU A 512 1.07 25.19 -40.57
CA LEU A 512 1.58 24.62 -41.82
C LEU A 512 2.09 25.68 -42.80
N LYS A 513 1.44 26.85 -42.87
CA LYS A 513 1.84 27.97 -43.74
C LYS A 513 3.14 28.62 -43.31
N CYS A 514 3.60 28.42 -42.08
CA CYS A 514 4.88 28.93 -41.60
C CYS A 514 6.07 28.12 -42.17
N PHE A 515 5.83 26.91 -42.70
CA PHE A 515 6.85 26.05 -43.32
C PHE A 515 6.85 26.10 -44.86
N GLU A 516 5.91 26.82 -45.47
CA GLU A 516 5.83 27.07 -46.91
C GLU A 516 6.48 28.42 -47.29
#